data_AF-A0A6A3U171-F1
#
_entry.id   AF-A0A6A3U171-F1
#
_cell.length_a   1.000
_cell.length_b   1.000
_cell.length_c   1.000
_cell.angle_alpha   90.00
_cell.angle_beta   90.00
_cell.angle_gamma   90.00
#
_symmetry.space_group_name_H-M   'P 1'
#
loop_
_entity.id
_entity.type
_entity.pdbx_description
1 polymer ?
#
loop_
_entity_poly.entity_id
_entity_poly.type
_entity_poly.pdbx_seq_one_letter_code
_entity_poly.pdbx_strand_id
1 'polypeptide(L)'
;MFATSKVADVVSKCAVMIQQTCPDWRDGDILCFLPGQDDVLRAKDLFDAKIARLMKISSAAEKLMLERAQSHALFGKQDPDEQALVFKKQPEKRRVFFSTDVAETSVTIDGVVFVIDSGLLQSGHATPDPTSKFTPAVGWDSTTNYENIAEMRDKFTGPVLDLENHYECAHDSFSLTRPIWNASEVRTGLYHGVYGGAAGFTYGANSVWQMYEPRADLVSDAVYYDPQINLNATGSWRRDIYFEGATQIQYVTKPLQNLTTDILENLEPARELLASPSGHTGKSVNTYEGTRYISVLASQTGDRYYIYTGHGDSFSIDLGNGSGARTGSASWFSPRDGQYSSNSTVNVPESGNGTRVDFTPPSSGSVDHDWLLVLEF
;
A
#
# COMPACT_ATOMS: atom_id res chain seq x y z
N MET A 1 -12.85 13.75 18.37
CA MET A 1 -14.10 13.95 17.60
C MET A 1 -13.89 15.12 16.64
N PHE A 2 -13.14 14.88 15.56
CA PHE A 2 -13.02 15.84 14.46
C PHE A 2 -14.08 15.47 13.42
N ALA A 3 -14.82 16.48 12.98
CA ALA A 3 -16.15 16.34 12.39
C ALA A 3 -16.13 15.79 10.95
N THR A 4 -16.70 14.61 10.77
CA THR A 4 -17.06 14.02 9.46
C THR A 4 -17.90 14.97 8.59
N SER A 5 -18.64 15.92 9.19
CA SER A 5 -19.51 16.85 8.46
C SER A 5 -18.82 17.89 7.56
N LYS A 6 -17.48 18.04 7.63
CA LYS A 6 -16.72 19.01 6.81
C LYS A 6 -16.04 18.42 5.58
N VAL A 7 -15.89 17.10 5.52
CA VAL A 7 -15.06 16.42 4.50
C VAL A 7 -15.68 16.56 3.11
N ALA A 8 -16.95 16.17 2.99
CA ALA A 8 -17.71 16.31 1.76
C ALA A 8 -17.76 17.76 1.23
N ASP A 9 -17.78 18.74 2.14
CA ASP A 9 -17.77 20.18 1.79
C ASP A 9 -16.40 20.61 1.24
N VAL A 10 -15.29 20.18 1.84
CA VAL A 10 -13.94 20.49 1.35
C VAL A 10 -13.70 19.85 -0.01
N VAL A 11 -13.98 18.55 -0.15
CA VAL A 11 -13.79 17.81 -1.42
C VAL A 11 -14.64 18.42 -2.53
N SER A 12 -15.92 18.72 -2.24
CA SER A 12 -16.81 19.39 -3.19
C SER A 12 -16.30 20.78 -3.61
N LYS A 13 -15.79 21.58 -2.67
CA LYS A 13 -15.19 22.90 -2.96
C LYS A 13 -13.96 22.79 -3.86
N CYS A 14 -13.10 21.81 -3.62
CA CYS A 14 -11.94 21.56 -4.48
C CYS A 14 -12.37 21.19 -5.91
N ALA A 15 -13.34 20.29 -6.06
CA ALA A 15 -13.87 19.94 -7.38
C ALA A 15 -14.49 21.15 -8.10
N VAL A 16 -15.25 22.00 -7.39
CA VAL A 16 -15.79 23.26 -7.94
C VAL A 16 -14.67 24.21 -8.34
N MET A 17 -13.62 24.34 -7.54
CA MET A 17 -12.48 25.21 -7.84
C MET A 17 -11.78 24.78 -9.13
N ILE A 18 -11.47 23.49 -9.28
CA ILE A 18 -10.88 22.92 -10.50
C ILE A 18 -11.79 23.18 -11.71
N GLN A 19 -13.11 23.02 -11.56
CA GLN A 19 -14.07 23.31 -12.62
C GLN A 19 -14.09 24.79 -13.04
N GLN A 20 -13.80 25.72 -12.12
CA GLN A 20 -13.75 27.15 -12.41
C GLN A 20 -12.39 27.59 -12.99
N THR A 21 -11.28 27.02 -12.52
CA THR A 21 -9.92 27.42 -12.93
C THR A 21 -9.44 26.70 -14.18
N CYS A 22 -9.91 25.48 -14.42
CA CYS A 22 -9.62 24.68 -15.61
C CYS A 22 -10.96 24.33 -16.30
N PRO A 23 -11.65 25.31 -16.92
CA PRO A 23 -13.03 25.12 -17.36
C PRO A 23 -13.19 24.32 -18.66
N ASP A 24 -12.10 24.09 -19.42
CA ASP A 24 -12.17 23.31 -20.65
C ASP A 24 -12.32 21.84 -20.32
N TRP A 25 -13.43 21.23 -20.74
CA TRP A 25 -13.69 19.81 -20.49
C TRP A 25 -12.59 18.89 -21.05
N ARG A 26 -11.80 19.37 -22.03
CA ARG A 26 -10.65 18.66 -22.60
C ARG A 26 -9.45 18.56 -21.67
N ASP A 27 -9.39 19.34 -20.59
CA ASP A 27 -8.29 19.24 -19.62
C ASP A 27 -8.39 17.97 -18.72
N GLY A 28 -9.42 17.14 -18.91
CA GLY A 28 -9.58 15.85 -18.25
C GLY A 28 -10.63 15.84 -17.14
N ASP A 29 -10.95 14.64 -16.66
CA ASP A 29 -11.97 14.38 -15.65
C ASP A 29 -11.40 14.44 -14.22
N ILE A 30 -12.30 14.58 -13.24
CA ILE A 30 -11.97 14.72 -11.82
C ILE A 30 -12.48 13.48 -11.06
N LEU A 31 -11.61 12.87 -10.26
CA LEU A 31 -11.95 11.80 -9.33
C LEU A 31 -11.76 12.28 -7.89
N CYS A 32 -12.76 12.06 -7.04
CA CYS A 32 -12.79 12.51 -5.66
C CYS A 32 -13.02 11.32 -4.71
N PHE A 33 -12.15 11.12 -3.73
CA PHE A 33 -12.27 10.05 -2.73
C PHE A 33 -12.90 10.56 -1.45
N LEU A 34 -13.89 9.81 -0.96
CA LEU A 34 -14.60 10.07 0.27
C LEU A 34 -14.77 8.78 1.07
N PRO A 35 -14.79 8.87 2.41
CA PRO A 35 -14.77 7.69 3.25
C PRO A 35 -15.96 6.79 2.97
N GLY A 36 -17.18 7.34 2.85
CA GLY A 36 -18.36 6.50 2.67
C GLY A 36 -19.45 7.03 1.76
N GLN A 37 -20.44 6.15 1.54
CA GLN A 37 -21.58 6.40 0.65
C GLN A 37 -22.30 7.71 0.96
N ASP A 38 -22.58 8.00 2.24
CA ASP A 38 -23.28 9.22 2.63
C ASP A 38 -22.45 10.47 2.31
N ASP A 39 -21.12 10.38 2.46
CA ASP A 39 -20.21 11.46 2.12
C ASP A 39 -20.12 11.66 0.61
N VAL A 40 -20.05 10.57 -0.17
CA VAL A 40 -20.10 10.61 -1.64
C VAL A 40 -21.35 11.33 -2.13
N LEU A 41 -22.52 10.91 -1.66
CA LEU A 41 -23.80 11.50 -2.05
C LEU A 41 -23.86 12.98 -1.63
N ARG A 42 -23.43 13.29 -0.40
CA ARG A 42 -23.40 14.66 0.10
C ARG A 42 -22.45 15.56 -0.69
N ALA A 43 -21.25 15.09 -1.02
CA ALA A 43 -20.28 15.87 -1.78
C ALA A 43 -20.77 16.17 -3.20
N LYS A 44 -21.40 15.17 -3.82
CA LYS A 44 -22.07 15.32 -5.11
C LYS A 44 -23.20 16.35 -5.04
N ASP A 45 -24.09 16.26 -4.07
CA ASP A 45 -25.21 17.20 -3.91
C ASP A 45 -24.71 18.64 -3.66
N LEU A 46 -23.67 18.79 -2.84
CA LEU A 46 -23.03 20.09 -2.59
C LEU A 46 -22.40 20.67 -3.86
N PHE A 47 -21.78 19.81 -4.67
CA PHE A 47 -21.18 20.20 -5.95
C PHE A 47 -22.27 20.69 -6.91
N ASP A 48 -23.33 19.90 -7.11
CA ASP A 48 -24.44 20.24 -8.00
C ASP A 48 -25.15 21.52 -7.57
N ALA A 49 -25.43 21.69 -6.28
CA ALA A 49 -26.04 22.90 -5.73
C ALA A 49 -25.15 24.13 -5.94
N LYS A 50 -23.83 23.98 -5.80
CA LYS A 50 -22.88 25.07 -6.01
C LYS A 50 -22.79 25.46 -7.48
N ILE A 51 -22.70 24.50 -8.40
CA ILE A 51 -22.73 24.74 -9.86
C ILE A 51 -24.02 25.48 -10.26
N ALA A 52 -25.19 25.02 -9.79
CA ALA A 52 -26.47 25.66 -10.07
C ALA A 52 -26.54 27.11 -9.54
N ARG A 53 -25.95 27.39 -8.39
CA ARG A 53 -25.86 28.77 -7.84
C ARG A 53 -24.95 29.65 -8.68
N LEU A 54 -23.79 29.13 -9.11
CA LEU A 54 -22.84 29.86 -9.95
C LEU A 54 -23.49 30.23 -11.30
N MET A 55 -24.22 29.30 -11.93
CA MET A 55 -24.94 29.55 -13.19
C MET A 55 -25.91 30.75 -13.13
N LYS A 56 -26.46 31.08 -11.95
CA LYS A 56 -27.39 32.22 -11.79
C LYS A 56 -26.67 33.57 -11.81
N ILE A 57 -25.41 33.62 -11.39
CA ILE A 57 -24.64 34.85 -11.18
C ILE A 57 -23.52 35.07 -12.21
N SER A 58 -23.19 34.04 -12.99
CA SER A 58 -22.12 34.05 -14.00
C SER A 58 -22.56 34.67 -15.34
N SER A 59 -21.59 35.11 -16.13
CA SER A 59 -21.77 35.57 -17.51
C SER A 59 -22.18 34.43 -18.46
N ALA A 60 -22.63 34.76 -19.68
CA ALA A 60 -23.05 33.76 -20.67
C ALA A 60 -21.94 32.76 -21.04
N ALA A 61 -20.69 33.21 -21.15
CA ALA A 61 -19.55 32.35 -21.46
C ALA A 61 -19.21 31.39 -20.31
N GLU A 62 -19.24 31.88 -19.07
CA GLU A 62 -19.00 31.06 -17.87
C GLU A 62 -20.11 30.04 -17.65
N LYS A 63 -21.37 30.39 -17.95
CA LYS A 63 -22.50 29.43 -17.89
C LYS A 63 -22.28 28.25 -18.82
N LEU A 64 -21.82 28.51 -20.05
CA LEU A 64 -21.53 27.44 -21.01
C LEU A 64 -20.45 26.48 -20.48
N MET A 65 -19.47 26.97 -19.72
CA MET A 65 -18.44 26.12 -19.11
C MET A 65 -18.98 25.33 -17.92
N LEU A 66 -19.77 25.97 -17.04
CA LEU A 66 -20.41 25.31 -15.90
C LEU A 66 -21.40 24.24 -16.33
N GLU A 67 -22.11 24.43 -17.45
CA GLU A 67 -23.05 23.45 -18.02
C GLU A 67 -22.35 22.17 -18.49
N ARG A 68 -21.03 22.21 -18.71
CA ARG A 68 -20.25 21.05 -19.13
C ARG A 68 -19.85 20.14 -17.97
N ALA A 69 -19.98 20.59 -16.71
CA ALA A 69 -19.72 19.75 -15.55
C ALA A 69 -20.82 18.71 -15.37
N GLN A 70 -20.44 17.45 -15.19
CA GLN A 70 -21.36 16.35 -14.92
C GLN A 70 -20.84 15.52 -13.75
N SER A 71 -21.58 15.53 -12.63
CA SER A 71 -21.22 14.77 -11.45
C SER A 71 -21.79 13.35 -11.48
N HIS A 72 -21.01 12.40 -10.99
CA HIS A 72 -21.39 10.99 -10.84
C HIS A 72 -21.04 10.52 -9.43
N ALA A 73 -21.85 9.63 -8.88
CA ALA A 73 -21.53 8.91 -7.65
C ALA A 73 -21.06 7.50 -7.99
N LEU A 74 -20.14 6.98 -7.18
CA LEU A 74 -19.59 5.64 -7.31
C LEU A 74 -19.35 5.02 -5.94
N PHE A 75 -20.16 4.03 -5.54
CA PHE A 75 -20.00 3.30 -4.28
C PHE A 75 -20.57 1.89 -4.36
N GLY A 76 -20.11 0.98 -3.49
CA GLY A 76 -20.37 -0.46 -3.62
C GLY A 76 -21.82 -0.94 -3.50
N LYS A 77 -22.75 -0.13 -3.00
CA LYS A 77 -24.20 -0.46 -2.90
C LYS A 77 -25.06 0.12 -4.03
N GLN A 78 -24.43 0.69 -5.06
CA GLN A 78 -25.14 1.36 -6.15
C GLN A 78 -25.76 0.35 -7.11
N ASP A 79 -26.85 0.75 -7.78
CA ASP A 79 -27.48 -0.09 -8.80
C ASP A 79 -26.50 -0.26 -10.01
N PRO A 80 -26.38 -1.47 -10.59
CA PRO A 80 -25.45 -1.71 -11.69
C PRO A 80 -25.65 -0.79 -12.90
N ASP A 81 -26.88 -0.42 -13.24
CA ASP A 81 -27.15 0.47 -14.37
C ASP A 81 -26.71 1.90 -14.07
N GLU A 82 -26.83 2.33 -12.81
CA GLU A 82 -26.33 3.63 -12.33
C GLU A 82 -24.80 3.65 -12.27
N GLN A 83 -24.19 2.57 -11.79
CA GLN A 83 -22.74 2.41 -11.77
C GLN A 83 -22.16 2.42 -13.19
N ALA A 84 -22.86 1.81 -14.15
CA ALA A 84 -22.44 1.80 -15.55
C ALA A 84 -22.39 3.19 -16.20
N LEU A 85 -23.07 4.20 -15.61
CA LEU A 85 -23.05 5.58 -16.12
C LEU A 85 -21.66 6.21 -16.07
N VAL A 86 -20.80 5.80 -15.12
CA VAL A 86 -19.44 6.37 -14.99
C VAL A 86 -18.56 6.07 -16.21
N PHE A 87 -18.84 4.96 -16.90
CA PHE A 87 -18.11 4.52 -18.09
C PHE A 87 -18.64 5.12 -19.40
N LYS A 88 -19.84 5.71 -19.38
CA LYS A 88 -20.42 6.32 -20.58
C LYS A 88 -19.78 7.68 -20.83
N LYS A 89 -18.85 7.75 -21.79
CA LYS A 89 -18.31 9.03 -22.27
C LYS A 89 -19.43 9.89 -22.84
N GLN A 90 -19.60 11.08 -22.29
CA GLN A 90 -20.50 12.09 -22.83
C GLN A 90 -19.66 13.14 -23.58
N PRO A 91 -19.87 13.29 -24.90
CA PRO A 91 -19.19 14.32 -25.66
C PRO A 91 -19.39 15.69 -25.01
N GLU A 92 -18.35 16.52 -25.02
CA GLU A 92 -18.44 17.91 -24.60
C GLU A 92 -18.72 18.15 -23.10
N LYS A 93 -18.69 17.10 -22.27
CA LYS A 93 -18.83 17.17 -20.81
C LYS A 93 -17.53 16.78 -20.11
N ARG A 94 -17.27 17.39 -18.95
CA ARG A 94 -16.30 16.92 -17.96
C ARG A 94 -17.03 16.09 -16.92
N ARG A 95 -16.53 14.90 -16.63
CA ARG A 95 -17.05 14.03 -15.58
C ARG A 95 -16.34 14.34 -14.26
N VAL A 96 -17.12 14.39 -13.18
CA VAL A 96 -16.65 14.58 -11.81
C VAL A 96 -17.18 13.41 -10.99
N PHE A 97 -16.31 12.48 -10.65
CA PHE A 97 -16.65 11.27 -9.91
C PHE A 97 -16.44 11.51 -8.43
N PHE A 98 -17.47 11.28 -7.63
CA PHE A 98 -17.37 11.18 -6.17
C PHE A 98 -17.45 9.70 -5.82
N SER A 99 -16.38 9.16 -5.24
CA SER A 99 -16.18 7.73 -5.05
C SER A 99 -15.73 7.39 -3.63
N THR A 100 -16.06 6.18 -3.17
CA THR A 100 -15.36 5.55 -2.04
C THR A 100 -14.08 4.86 -2.52
N ASP A 101 -13.06 4.75 -1.65
CA ASP A 101 -11.78 4.08 -1.92
C ASP A 101 -11.98 2.64 -2.45
N VAL A 102 -12.95 1.92 -1.88
CA VAL A 102 -13.33 0.55 -2.27
C VAL A 102 -13.82 0.45 -3.72
N ALA A 103 -14.41 1.52 -4.25
CA ALA A 103 -14.99 1.50 -5.59
C ALA A 103 -13.97 1.86 -6.69
N GLU A 104 -12.82 2.46 -6.35
CA GLU A 104 -11.73 2.73 -7.30
C GLU A 104 -10.85 1.50 -7.53
N THR A 105 -10.49 0.77 -6.47
CA THR A 105 -9.64 -0.43 -6.58
C THR A 105 -10.27 -1.51 -7.46
N SER A 106 -11.56 -1.36 -7.77
CA SER A 106 -12.37 -2.26 -8.59
C SER A 106 -12.61 -1.74 -10.01
N VAL A 107 -12.28 -0.47 -10.31
CA VAL A 107 -12.75 0.22 -11.51
C VAL A 107 -11.73 1.23 -12.06
N THR A 108 -11.17 0.95 -13.24
CA THR A 108 -10.38 1.93 -14.00
C THR A 108 -11.28 2.85 -14.83
N ILE A 109 -11.30 4.14 -14.50
CA ILE A 109 -12.05 5.16 -15.23
C ILE A 109 -11.10 5.92 -16.17
N ASP A 110 -11.27 5.72 -17.48
CA ASP A 110 -10.48 6.43 -18.50
C ASP A 110 -10.74 7.94 -18.49
N GLY A 111 -9.70 8.75 -18.73
CA GLY A 111 -9.78 10.20 -18.89
C GLY A 111 -9.67 11.04 -17.61
N VAL A 112 -9.47 10.42 -16.44
CA VAL A 112 -9.21 11.13 -15.17
C VAL A 112 -7.80 11.74 -15.20
N VAL A 113 -7.73 13.06 -14.95
CA VAL A 113 -6.47 13.83 -14.89
C VAL A 113 -6.30 14.52 -13.53
N PHE A 114 -7.41 14.75 -12.81
CA PHE A 114 -7.40 15.35 -11.48
C PHE A 114 -7.88 14.35 -10.43
N VAL A 115 -7.17 14.26 -9.32
CA VAL A 115 -7.53 13.41 -8.17
C VAL A 115 -7.59 14.27 -6.91
N ILE A 116 -8.69 14.14 -6.15
CA ILE A 116 -8.91 14.80 -4.86
C ILE A 116 -9.14 13.72 -3.82
N ASP A 117 -8.16 13.48 -2.96
CA ASP A 117 -8.29 12.53 -1.86
C ASP A 117 -8.74 13.24 -0.57
N SER A 118 -9.74 12.69 0.12
CA SER A 118 -10.15 13.16 1.44
C SER A 118 -9.18 12.77 2.56
N GLY A 119 -8.32 11.77 2.33
CA GLY A 119 -7.42 11.19 3.31
C GLY A 119 -8.15 10.43 4.41
N LEU A 120 -9.40 10.02 4.18
CA LEU A 120 -10.26 9.35 5.16
C LEU A 120 -10.84 8.07 4.57
N LEU A 121 -10.69 6.98 5.31
CA LEU A 121 -11.12 5.65 4.90
C LEU A 121 -12.27 5.16 5.78
N GLN A 122 -13.27 4.48 5.18
CA GLN A 122 -14.35 3.84 5.92
C GLN A 122 -13.99 2.41 6.31
N SER A 123 -13.85 2.17 7.61
CA SER A 123 -13.90 0.82 8.19
C SER A 123 -15.35 0.30 8.22
N GLY A 124 -15.62 -0.95 7.83
CA GLY A 124 -16.96 -1.56 7.76
C GLY A 124 -17.79 -1.57 9.08
N HIS A 125 -19.13 -1.67 8.99
CA HIS A 125 -20.13 -1.19 9.98
C HIS A 125 -20.84 -2.23 10.89
N ALA A 126 -21.13 -1.88 12.17
CA ALA A 126 -22.47 -1.77 12.84
C ALA A 126 -22.38 -1.28 14.34
N THR A 127 -23.38 -0.51 14.85
CA THR A 127 -23.41 0.39 16.06
C THR A 127 -24.16 -0.17 17.33
N PRO A 128 -24.21 0.48 18.56
CA PRO A 128 -23.54 1.69 19.13
C PRO A 128 -22.96 1.57 20.59
N ASP A 129 -21.98 2.43 20.95
CA ASP A 129 -21.88 3.04 22.30
C ASP A 129 -21.20 4.43 22.19
N PRO A 130 -21.88 5.54 22.55
CA PRO A 130 -21.34 6.89 22.49
C PRO A 130 -20.28 7.22 23.56
N THR A 131 -19.84 6.24 24.35
CA THR A 131 -18.82 6.44 25.41
C THR A 131 -17.51 5.69 25.17
N SER A 132 -17.42 4.82 24.15
CA SER A 132 -16.19 4.05 23.96
C SER A 132 -15.12 4.87 23.24
N LYS A 133 -13.97 5.01 23.91
CA LYS A 133 -12.71 5.40 23.26
C LYS A 133 -12.44 4.36 22.17
N PHE A 134 -12.02 4.82 20.99
CA PHE A 134 -11.54 3.95 19.91
C PHE A 134 -10.62 2.89 20.51
N THR A 135 -11.11 1.66 20.50
CA THR A 135 -10.33 0.47 20.83
C THR A 135 -10.24 -0.24 19.50
N PRO A 136 -9.05 -0.33 18.88
CA PRO A 136 -8.86 -1.21 17.73
C PRO A 136 -9.54 -2.55 18.02
N ALA A 137 -10.22 -3.15 17.03
CA ALA A 137 -10.94 -4.41 17.22
C ALA A 137 -10.04 -5.48 17.89
N VAL A 138 -8.74 -5.39 17.61
CA VAL A 138 -7.64 -5.91 18.40
C VAL A 138 -6.48 -4.92 18.23
N GLY A 139 -5.74 -4.59 19.29
CA GLY A 139 -4.43 -3.96 19.10
C GLY A 139 -3.48 -5.03 18.53
N TRP A 140 -2.82 -4.76 17.41
CA TRP A 140 -1.84 -5.68 16.82
C TRP A 140 -0.42 -5.17 17.09
N ASP A 141 0.52 -6.11 17.15
CA ASP A 141 1.93 -5.79 17.24
C ASP A 141 2.43 -5.34 15.86
N SER A 142 2.82 -4.08 15.75
CA SER A 142 3.36 -3.49 14.52
C SER A 142 4.60 -4.24 14.04
N THR A 143 5.41 -4.79 14.96
CA THR A 143 6.61 -5.57 14.63
C THR A 143 6.31 -6.90 13.95
N THR A 144 5.04 -7.34 13.93
CA THR A 144 4.56 -8.58 13.31
C THR A 144 3.48 -8.34 12.25
N ASN A 145 3.56 -7.23 11.48
CA ASN A 145 2.59 -6.89 10.43
C ASN A 145 2.26 -8.05 9.45
N TYR A 146 3.21 -8.94 9.21
CA TYR A 146 3.04 -10.15 8.40
C TYR A 146 1.98 -11.13 8.94
N GLU A 147 1.69 -11.13 10.24
CA GLU A 147 0.67 -11.99 10.86
C GLU A 147 -0.72 -11.62 10.36
N ASN A 148 -0.99 -10.32 10.21
CA ASN A 148 -2.25 -9.84 9.64
C ASN A 148 -2.40 -10.30 8.18
N ILE A 149 -1.32 -10.23 7.40
CA ILE A 149 -1.33 -10.70 6.01
C ILE A 149 -1.57 -12.20 5.94
N ALA A 150 -0.86 -12.98 6.75
CA ALA A 150 -1.05 -14.43 6.83
C ALA A 150 -2.48 -14.79 7.25
N GLU A 151 -3.00 -14.17 8.31
CA GLU A 151 -4.37 -14.41 8.79
C GLU A 151 -5.42 -14.03 7.74
N MET A 152 -5.22 -12.91 7.03
CA MET A 152 -6.11 -12.51 5.94
C MET A 152 -6.06 -13.51 4.79
N ARG A 153 -4.86 -13.96 4.38
CA ARG A 153 -4.70 -14.94 3.29
C ARG A 153 -5.29 -16.32 3.65
N ASP A 154 -5.23 -16.72 4.91
CA ASP A 154 -5.87 -17.96 5.39
C ASP A 154 -7.41 -17.90 5.32
N LYS A 155 -7.98 -16.70 5.43
CA LYS A 155 -9.44 -16.48 5.48
C LYS A 155 -10.03 -15.95 4.18
N PHE A 156 -9.20 -15.40 3.30
CA PHE A 156 -9.62 -14.65 2.12
C PHE A 156 -8.74 -15.00 0.92
N THR A 157 -9.38 -15.48 -0.14
CA THR A 157 -8.69 -15.90 -1.37
C THR A 157 -8.38 -14.74 -2.31
N GLY A 158 -9.04 -13.59 -2.14
CA GLY A 158 -8.79 -12.40 -2.95
C GLY A 158 -7.51 -11.63 -2.56
N PRO A 159 -7.22 -10.51 -3.23
CA PRO A 159 -6.02 -9.73 -3.00
C PRO A 159 -6.02 -9.09 -1.61
N VAL A 160 -4.90 -9.18 -0.91
CA VAL A 160 -4.65 -8.48 0.36
C VAL A 160 -3.64 -7.37 0.10
N LEU A 161 -3.90 -6.16 0.62
CA LEU A 161 -3.00 -5.02 0.50
C LEU A 161 -2.56 -4.58 1.90
N ASP A 162 -1.26 -4.31 2.06
CA ASP A 162 -0.73 -3.66 3.27
C ASP A 162 -0.83 -2.14 3.11
N LEU A 163 -1.93 -1.55 3.56
CA LEU A 163 -2.23 -0.14 3.33
C LEU A 163 -1.60 0.82 4.35
N GLU A 164 -1.11 0.30 5.48
CA GLU A 164 -0.62 1.12 6.59
C GLU A 164 0.51 0.39 7.33
N ASN A 165 1.63 0.23 6.64
CA ASN A 165 2.88 -0.24 7.26
C ASN A 165 3.48 0.83 8.18
N HIS A 166 4.62 0.52 8.80
CA HIS A 166 5.44 1.47 9.55
C HIS A 166 5.66 2.77 8.77
N TYR A 167 5.32 3.89 9.39
CA TYR A 167 5.70 5.19 8.86
C TYR A 167 7.16 5.48 9.20
N GLU A 168 7.97 5.75 8.19
CA GLU A 168 9.37 6.14 8.40
C GLU A 168 9.42 7.41 9.27
N CYS A 169 10.32 7.42 10.25
CA CYS A 169 10.44 8.43 11.29
C CYS A 169 9.24 8.57 12.25
N ALA A 170 8.29 7.63 12.28
CA ALA A 170 7.33 7.51 13.37
C ALA A 170 7.91 6.68 14.51
N HIS A 171 7.57 7.02 15.75
CA HIS A 171 7.77 6.12 16.86
C HIS A 171 6.87 4.89 16.72
N ASP A 172 7.32 3.73 17.18
CA ASP A 172 6.45 2.56 17.32
C ASP A 172 5.22 2.92 18.16
N SER A 173 4.04 2.63 17.59
CA SER A 173 2.73 2.95 18.17
C SER A 173 2.60 4.44 18.51
N PHE A 174 3.37 5.27 17.82
CA PHE A 174 3.53 6.70 18.04
C PHE A 174 3.92 7.08 19.47
N SER A 175 4.59 6.20 20.20
CA SER A 175 4.97 6.44 21.59
C SER A 175 6.42 6.95 21.70
N LEU A 176 6.61 8.14 22.26
CA LEU A 176 7.95 8.75 22.45
C LEU A 176 8.92 7.90 23.28
N THR A 177 8.42 6.92 24.04
CA THR A 177 9.26 5.99 24.81
C THR A 177 9.70 4.76 24.03
N ARG A 178 9.23 4.59 22.79
CA ARG A 178 9.56 3.46 21.91
C ARG A 178 10.50 3.90 20.78
N PRO A 179 11.19 2.96 20.11
CA PRO A 179 12.06 3.27 18.98
C PRO A 179 11.35 3.99 17.84
N ILE A 180 12.13 4.64 16.98
CA ILE A 180 11.67 5.27 15.74
C ILE A 180 11.93 4.29 14.60
N TRP A 181 10.93 4.10 13.74
CA TRP A 181 11.06 3.31 12.52
C TRP A 181 12.00 3.96 11.52
N ASN A 182 13.08 3.28 11.20
CA ASN A 182 14.02 3.63 10.15
C ASN A 182 13.69 2.93 8.82
N ALA A 183 14.44 3.23 7.77
CA ALA A 183 14.27 2.62 6.45
C ALA A 183 14.31 1.08 6.48
N SER A 184 15.21 0.48 7.27
CA SER A 184 15.33 -0.98 7.38
C SER A 184 14.08 -1.63 7.99
N GLU A 185 13.53 -1.05 9.05
CA GLU A 185 12.30 -1.55 9.70
C GLU A 185 11.07 -1.41 8.81
N VAL A 186 11.00 -0.33 8.02
CA VAL A 186 9.97 -0.15 6.98
C VAL A 186 10.13 -1.20 5.89
N ARG A 187 11.35 -1.40 5.34
CA ARG A 187 11.60 -2.45 4.34
C ARG A 187 11.20 -3.83 4.85
N THR A 188 11.58 -4.19 6.06
CA THR A 188 11.23 -5.50 6.63
C THR A 188 9.73 -5.74 6.68
N GLY A 189 8.95 -4.74 7.11
CA GLY A 189 7.49 -4.83 7.06
C GLY A 189 6.96 -5.06 5.64
N LEU A 190 7.42 -4.25 4.67
CA LEU A 190 6.93 -4.29 3.29
C LEU A 190 7.29 -5.58 2.56
N TYR A 191 8.53 -6.06 2.70
CA TYR A 191 8.98 -7.30 2.08
C TYR A 191 8.29 -8.51 2.70
N HIS A 192 8.05 -8.55 4.01
CA HIS A 192 7.26 -9.62 4.59
C HIS A 192 5.80 -9.58 4.13
N GLY A 193 5.22 -8.40 3.92
CA GLY A 193 3.90 -8.27 3.32
C GLY A 193 3.83 -8.90 1.93
N VAL A 194 4.65 -8.43 0.99
CA VAL A 194 4.63 -8.89 -0.41
C VAL A 194 5.01 -10.36 -0.52
N TYR A 195 6.16 -10.76 0.05
CA TYR A 195 6.64 -12.14 -0.04
C TYR A 195 5.96 -13.08 0.96
N GLY A 196 5.00 -12.57 1.74
CA GLY A 196 4.04 -13.31 2.53
C GLY A 196 2.66 -13.42 1.87
N GLY A 197 2.47 -12.86 0.67
CA GLY A 197 1.25 -13.02 -0.14
C GLY A 197 0.39 -11.77 -0.32
N ALA A 198 0.84 -10.59 0.11
CA ALA A 198 0.15 -9.35 -0.23
C ALA A 198 0.32 -9.02 -1.72
N ALA A 199 -0.77 -8.57 -2.35
CA ALA A 199 -0.80 -8.12 -3.74
C ALA A 199 -0.12 -6.75 -3.94
N GLY A 200 0.14 -6.03 -2.85
CA GLY A 200 0.71 -4.69 -2.88
C GLY A 200 0.81 -4.09 -1.48
N PHE A 201 1.35 -2.88 -1.43
CA PHE A 201 1.62 -2.17 -0.19
C PHE A 201 1.60 -0.65 -0.39
N THR A 202 1.49 0.07 0.73
CA THR A 202 1.64 1.52 0.81
C THR A 202 2.84 1.86 1.69
N TYR A 203 3.67 2.79 1.20
CA TYR A 203 4.69 3.44 2.02
C TYR A 203 4.14 4.71 2.65
N GLY A 204 4.59 5.03 3.86
CA GLY A 204 4.38 6.35 4.41
C GLY A 204 5.57 6.82 5.25
N ALA A 205 5.66 8.14 5.38
CA ALA A 205 6.59 8.81 6.28
C ALA A 205 5.81 9.76 7.18
N ASN A 206 6.20 9.82 8.45
CA ASN A 206 5.38 10.48 9.47
C ASN A 206 5.11 11.96 9.18
N SER A 207 6.10 12.69 8.66
CA SER A 207 5.96 14.10 8.26
C SER A 207 5.22 14.27 6.95
N VAL A 208 5.32 13.31 6.02
CA VAL A 208 4.76 13.41 4.67
C VAL A 208 3.24 13.30 4.68
N TRP A 209 2.68 12.27 5.34
CA TRP A 209 1.21 12.13 5.39
C TRP A 209 0.55 13.29 6.16
N GLN A 210 1.29 13.90 7.09
CA GLN A 210 0.84 15.10 7.80
C GLN A 210 0.99 16.38 6.95
N MET A 211 1.79 16.35 5.89
CA MET A 211 2.27 17.53 5.14
C MET A 211 2.98 18.56 6.04
N TYR A 212 3.70 18.06 7.06
CA TYR A 212 4.28 18.89 8.12
C TYR A 212 5.48 19.70 7.66
N GLU A 213 5.53 20.96 8.06
CA GLU A 213 6.65 21.87 7.80
C GLU A 213 6.98 22.62 9.09
N PRO A 214 8.27 22.73 9.49
CA PRO A 214 8.63 23.45 10.68
C PRO A 214 8.40 24.94 10.45
N ARG A 215 8.06 25.65 11.53
CA ARG A 215 7.69 27.08 11.46
C ARG A 215 8.72 27.94 10.73
N ALA A 216 10.01 27.62 10.88
CA ALA A 216 11.11 28.34 10.24
C ALA A 216 11.09 28.28 8.70
N ASP A 217 10.46 27.25 8.12
CA ASP A 217 10.42 27.00 6.68
C ASP A 217 9.08 27.45 6.06
N LEU A 218 8.19 28.09 6.85
CA LEU A 218 6.91 28.62 6.40
C LEU A 218 6.99 30.11 6.05
N VAL A 219 6.19 30.52 5.05
CA VAL A 219 6.10 31.92 4.61
C VAL A 219 5.38 32.82 5.62
N SER A 220 4.64 32.25 6.56
CA SER A 220 3.83 32.96 7.55
C SER A 220 3.37 32.02 8.66
N ASP A 221 3.24 32.54 9.88
CA ASP A 221 2.63 31.84 11.02
C ASP A 221 1.15 31.48 10.78
N ALA A 222 0.47 32.12 9.83
CA ALA A 222 -0.95 31.87 9.56
C ALA A 222 -1.23 30.47 8.96
N VAL A 223 -0.22 29.81 8.40
CA VAL A 223 -0.31 28.46 7.83
C VAL A 223 0.36 27.39 8.69
N TYR A 224 0.91 27.79 9.85
CA TYR A 224 1.54 26.87 10.79
C TYR A 224 0.50 26.07 11.57
N TYR A 225 0.81 24.80 11.82
CA TYR A 225 0.12 23.95 12.79
C TYR A 225 1.15 23.12 13.57
N ASP A 226 0.82 22.83 14.83
CA ASP A 226 1.70 22.05 15.70
C ASP A 226 1.85 20.60 15.18
N PRO A 227 3.06 20.00 15.29
CA PRO A 227 3.27 18.61 14.91
C PRO A 227 2.29 17.70 15.66
N GLN A 228 1.63 16.79 14.94
CA GLN A 228 0.68 15.86 15.55
C GLN A 228 1.33 14.50 15.78
N ILE A 229 0.73 13.71 16.68
CA ILE A 229 1.07 12.30 16.87
C ILE A 229 2.58 12.08 17.10
N ASN A 230 3.16 12.90 18.00
CA ASN A 230 4.56 12.81 18.41
C ASN A 230 5.59 12.89 17.25
N LEU A 231 5.22 13.57 16.16
CA LEU A 231 6.13 13.88 15.07
C LEU A 231 7.29 14.77 15.55
N ASN A 232 8.49 14.52 15.01
CA ASN A 232 9.64 15.38 15.20
C ASN A 232 9.38 16.79 14.62
N ALA A 233 9.37 17.81 15.48
CA ALA A 233 9.13 19.21 15.10
C ALA A 233 10.19 19.81 14.17
N THR A 234 11.31 19.12 13.92
CA THR A 234 12.32 19.52 12.93
C THR A 234 12.12 18.86 11.56
N GLY A 235 11.21 17.88 11.46
CA GLY A 235 10.87 17.20 10.21
C GLY A 235 10.24 18.15 9.18
N SER A 236 10.28 17.77 7.91
CA SER A 236 9.71 18.56 6.81
C SER A 236 9.29 17.62 5.70
N TRP A 237 8.01 17.60 5.34
CA TRP A 237 7.52 16.73 4.27
C TRP A 237 8.30 16.93 2.97
N ARG A 238 8.73 18.17 2.66
CA ARG A 238 9.49 18.49 1.44
C ARG A 238 10.87 17.86 1.40
N ARG A 239 11.49 17.66 2.56
CA ARG A 239 12.78 16.95 2.69
C ARG A 239 12.54 15.45 2.79
N ASP A 240 11.54 15.07 3.56
CA ASP A 240 11.29 13.71 4.01
C ASP A 240 10.62 12.84 2.93
N ILE A 241 10.08 13.43 1.84
CA ILE A 241 9.75 12.67 0.62
C ILE A 241 10.97 11.96 0.00
N TYR A 242 12.19 12.36 0.38
CA TYR A 242 13.45 11.75 -0.07
C TYR A 242 14.11 10.92 1.02
N PHE A 243 13.36 10.48 2.03
CA PHE A 243 13.87 9.51 2.99
C PHE A 243 14.41 8.25 2.31
N GLU A 244 15.33 7.58 3.00
CA GLU A 244 16.00 6.41 2.47
C GLU A 244 14.98 5.32 2.11
N GLY A 245 14.02 5.02 2.99
CA GLY A 245 12.95 4.06 2.72
C GLY A 245 12.10 4.47 1.51
N ALA A 246 11.71 5.75 1.39
CA ALA A 246 10.99 6.29 0.22
C ALA A 246 11.72 6.02 -1.10
N THR A 247 13.05 6.03 -1.11
CA THR A 247 13.85 5.73 -2.31
C THR A 247 14.03 4.22 -2.55
N GLN A 248 13.93 3.39 -1.51
CA GLN A 248 14.17 1.95 -1.58
C GLN A 248 12.90 1.15 -1.91
N ILE A 249 11.70 1.64 -1.56
CA ILE A 249 10.44 0.90 -1.76
C ILE A 249 10.19 0.50 -3.22
N GLN A 250 10.75 1.24 -4.18
CA GLN A 250 10.65 0.89 -5.61
C GLN A 250 11.28 -0.48 -5.93
N TYR A 251 12.17 -0.99 -5.06
CA TYR A 251 12.85 -2.26 -5.25
C TYR A 251 12.06 -3.46 -4.74
N VAL A 252 11.00 -3.27 -3.96
CA VAL A 252 10.20 -4.36 -3.38
C VAL A 252 9.61 -5.25 -4.49
N THR A 253 9.07 -4.65 -5.55
CA THR A 253 8.43 -5.39 -6.65
C THR A 253 9.38 -5.71 -7.80
N LYS A 254 10.63 -5.22 -7.77
CA LYS A 254 11.60 -5.39 -8.85
C LYS A 254 11.85 -6.87 -9.23
N PRO A 255 11.92 -7.84 -8.29
CA PRO A 255 12.04 -9.26 -8.62
C PRO A 255 10.81 -9.88 -9.29
N LEU A 256 9.66 -9.20 -9.24
CA LEU A 256 8.37 -9.67 -9.76
C LEU A 256 7.94 -8.90 -11.03
N GLN A 257 8.50 -7.71 -11.27
CA GLN A 257 8.01 -6.74 -12.28
C GLN A 257 8.01 -7.23 -13.74
N ASN A 258 8.84 -8.23 -14.06
CA ASN A 258 9.00 -8.75 -15.43
C ASN A 258 8.30 -10.10 -15.63
N LEU A 259 7.56 -10.57 -14.64
CA LEU A 259 6.79 -11.81 -14.74
C LEU A 259 5.47 -11.54 -15.48
N THR A 260 4.97 -12.55 -16.18
CA THR A 260 3.64 -12.48 -16.78
C THR A 260 2.56 -12.59 -15.70
N THR A 261 1.35 -12.11 -15.99
CA THR A 261 0.19 -12.29 -15.10
C THR A 261 0.00 -13.76 -14.72
N ASP A 262 0.08 -14.68 -15.68
CA ASP A 262 -0.04 -16.12 -15.43
C ASP A 262 0.99 -16.61 -14.39
N ILE A 263 2.24 -16.13 -14.44
CA ILE A 263 3.24 -16.52 -13.44
C ILE A 263 2.90 -15.92 -12.08
N LEU A 264 2.53 -14.63 -12.04
CA LEU A 264 2.18 -13.93 -10.80
C LEU A 264 0.99 -14.57 -10.09
N GLU A 265 -0.03 -14.98 -10.83
CA GLU A 265 -1.23 -15.64 -10.29
C GLU A 265 -0.97 -17.06 -9.76
N ASN A 266 0.15 -17.69 -10.14
CA ASN A 266 0.58 -18.99 -9.63
C ASN A 266 1.50 -18.89 -8.41
N LEU A 267 1.84 -17.69 -7.94
CA LEU A 267 2.63 -17.50 -6.73
C LEU A 267 1.76 -17.56 -5.47
N GLU A 268 2.20 -18.31 -4.47
CA GLU A 268 1.52 -18.46 -3.19
C GLU A 268 2.49 -18.47 -2.00
N PRO A 269 2.04 -18.05 -0.80
CA PRO A 269 2.84 -18.20 0.41
C PRO A 269 3.14 -19.68 0.67
N ALA A 270 4.41 -20.01 0.89
CA ALA A 270 4.86 -21.40 1.01
C ALA A 270 5.85 -21.57 2.18
N ARG A 271 5.53 -20.97 3.34
CA ARG A 271 6.42 -20.95 4.51
C ARG A 271 6.66 -22.36 5.09
N GLU A 272 5.78 -23.31 4.84
CA GLU A 272 5.94 -24.72 5.21
C GLU A 272 7.16 -25.39 4.57
N LEU A 273 7.70 -24.83 3.48
CA LEU A 273 8.95 -25.30 2.86
C LEU A 273 10.20 -24.90 3.66
N LEU A 274 10.06 -23.95 4.60
CA LEU A 274 11.16 -23.41 5.39
C LEU A 274 11.59 -24.36 6.51
N ALA A 275 12.90 -24.57 6.61
CA ALA A 275 13.52 -25.33 7.69
C ALA A 275 14.78 -24.63 8.21
N SER A 276 15.27 -25.08 9.37
CA SER A 276 16.57 -24.66 9.89
C SER A 276 17.71 -25.27 9.04
N PRO A 277 18.85 -24.57 8.89
CA PRO A 277 20.03 -25.12 8.21
C PRO A 277 20.53 -26.43 8.83
N SER A 278 21.26 -27.22 8.04
CA SER A 278 21.89 -28.46 8.50
C SER A 278 22.83 -28.18 9.69
N GLY A 279 22.68 -28.96 10.76
CA GLY A 279 23.48 -28.79 11.98
C GLY A 279 23.09 -27.62 12.87
N HIS A 280 21.94 -26.98 12.65
CA HIS A 280 21.43 -25.91 13.51
C HIS A 280 21.18 -26.38 14.95
N THR A 281 21.64 -25.60 15.92
CA THR A 281 21.55 -25.92 17.37
C THR A 281 20.74 -24.88 18.17
N GLY A 282 20.22 -23.85 17.50
CA GLY A 282 19.47 -22.75 18.12
C GLY A 282 17.95 -22.86 17.96
N LYS A 283 17.25 -21.74 18.19
CA LYS A 283 15.79 -21.62 17.94
C LYS A 283 15.50 -21.95 16.47
N SER A 284 14.58 -22.87 16.21
CA SER A 284 14.26 -23.28 14.83
C SER A 284 13.81 -22.10 13.98
N VAL A 285 14.35 -21.97 12.77
CA VAL A 285 14.15 -20.79 11.91
C VAL A 285 12.67 -20.62 11.53
N ASN A 286 11.93 -21.71 11.34
CA ASN A 286 10.49 -21.67 11.07
C ASN A 286 9.65 -21.12 12.24
N THR A 287 10.21 -21.07 13.46
CA THR A 287 9.58 -20.48 14.66
C THR A 287 9.99 -19.03 14.90
N TYR A 288 10.77 -18.43 13.99
CA TYR A 288 11.12 -17.03 14.11
C TYR A 288 9.89 -16.14 13.92
N GLU A 289 9.83 -15.10 14.76
CA GLU A 289 8.74 -14.14 14.92
C GLU A 289 9.33 -12.73 14.95
N GLY A 290 8.48 -11.70 14.87
CA GLY A 290 8.91 -10.30 14.82
C GLY A 290 9.83 -10.04 13.64
N THR A 291 10.89 -9.26 13.86
CA THR A 291 11.84 -8.89 12.81
C THR A 291 12.70 -10.06 12.30
N ARG A 292 12.67 -11.20 12.98
CA ARG A 292 13.44 -12.41 12.59
C ARG A 292 12.64 -13.34 11.68
N TYR A 293 11.37 -13.04 11.42
CA TYR A 293 10.50 -13.83 10.54
C TYR A 293 11.14 -13.99 9.14
N ILE A 294 10.84 -15.09 8.45
CA ILE A 294 11.29 -15.34 7.06
C ILE A 294 10.07 -15.65 6.19
N SER A 295 9.76 -14.77 5.24
CA SER A 295 8.64 -14.99 4.32
C SER A 295 9.09 -15.79 3.10
N VAL A 296 8.20 -16.65 2.61
CA VAL A 296 8.43 -17.50 1.43
C VAL A 296 7.24 -17.33 0.51
N LEU A 297 7.51 -16.89 -0.72
CA LEU A 297 6.56 -16.88 -1.82
C LEU A 297 7.09 -17.82 -2.91
N ALA A 298 6.31 -18.81 -3.31
CA ALA A 298 6.73 -19.82 -4.27
C ALA A 298 5.67 -20.04 -5.33
N SER A 299 6.10 -20.47 -6.52
CA SER A 299 5.19 -20.92 -7.56
C SER A 299 4.58 -22.28 -7.21
N GLN A 300 3.31 -22.50 -7.52
CA GLN A 300 2.64 -23.80 -7.34
C GLN A 300 3.30 -24.95 -8.10
N THR A 301 3.95 -24.66 -9.23
CA THR A 301 4.73 -25.66 -9.98
C THR A 301 6.08 -25.94 -9.32
N GLY A 302 6.44 -25.15 -8.31
CA GLY A 302 7.67 -25.24 -7.57
C GLY A 302 8.89 -24.89 -8.42
N ASP A 303 8.77 -24.12 -9.50
CA ASP A 303 9.89 -23.68 -10.37
C ASP A 303 10.56 -22.38 -9.90
N ARG A 304 9.86 -21.57 -9.10
CA ARG A 304 10.29 -20.25 -8.62
C ARG A 304 10.05 -20.10 -7.13
N TYR A 305 11.02 -19.52 -6.44
CA TYR A 305 10.95 -19.22 -5.01
C TYR A 305 11.57 -17.86 -4.71
N TYR A 306 10.89 -17.11 -3.85
CA TYR A 306 11.31 -15.83 -3.32
C TYR A 306 11.30 -15.92 -1.80
N ILE A 307 12.47 -15.87 -1.17
CA ILE A 307 12.61 -16.06 0.29
C ILE A 307 13.23 -14.80 0.89
N TYR A 308 12.47 -14.07 1.69
CA TYR A 308 12.97 -12.85 2.34
C TYR A 308 13.32 -13.10 3.80
N THR A 309 14.54 -12.70 4.18
CA THR A 309 15.06 -12.75 5.55
C THR A 309 15.41 -11.34 6.01
N GLY A 310 14.68 -10.83 7.00
CA GLY A 310 14.84 -9.45 7.48
C GLY A 310 16.14 -9.19 8.24
N HIS A 311 16.78 -10.24 8.76
CA HIS A 311 18.02 -10.14 9.55
C HIS A 311 19.22 -10.85 8.91
N GLY A 312 19.07 -11.34 7.68
CA GLY A 312 20.11 -12.11 7.00
C GLY A 312 20.34 -13.48 7.64
N ASP A 313 19.35 -14.01 8.36
CA ASP A 313 19.43 -15.35 8.93
C ASP A 313 19.53 -16.41 7.83
N SER A 314 20.41 -17.38 8.04
CA SER A 314 20.52 -18.57 7.19
C SER A 314 19.32 -19.48 7.39
N PHE A 315 18.88 -20.11 6.31
CA PHE A 315 17.72 -21.00 6.30
C PHE A 315 17.95 -22.18 5.36
N SER A 316 17.07 -23.16 5.44
CA SER A 316 16.99 -24.29 4.51
C SER A 316 15.63 -24.28 3.83
N ILE A 317 15.57 -24.64 2.54
CA ILE A 317 14.31 -24.83 1.81
C ILE A 317 14.20 -26.27 1.36
N ASP A 318 13.03 -26.86 1.60
CA ASP A 318 12.63 -28.13 1.00
C ASP A 318 12.22 -27.89 -0.47
N LEU A 319 13.06 -28.36 -1.38
CA LEU A 319 12.85 -28.26 -2.83
C LEU A 319 12.35 -29.60 -3.42
N GLY A 320 12.00 -30.54 -2.54
CA GLY A 320 11.76 -31.93 -2.87
C GLY A 320 10.36 -32.27 -3.33
N ASN A 321 9.80 -31.51 -4.29
CA ASN A 321 8.50 -31.82 -4.88
C ASN A 321 8.62 -31.88 -6.42
N GLY A 322 8.86 -33.08 -6.94
CA GLY A 322 8.97 -33.33 -8.39
C GLY A 322 9.63 -34.67 -8.72
N SER A 323 9.28 -35.25 -9.87
CA SER A 323 9.97 -36.42 -10.42
C SER A 323 11.13 -35.98 -11.31
N GLY A 324 12.36 -36.32 -10.95
CA GLY A 324 13.56 -36.07 -11.78
C GLY A 324 14.57 -35.12 -11.15
N ALA A 325 15.82 -35.20 -11.60
CA ALA A 325 16.85 -34.24 -11.24
C ALA A 325 16.58 -32.88 -11.91
N ARG A 326 16.77 -31.79 -11.16
CA ARG A 326 16.57 -30.41 -11.66
C ARG A 326 17.73 -29.51 -11.23
N THR A 327 18.07 -28.57 -12.10
CA THR A 327 19.17 -27.63 -11.89
C THR A 327 18.64 -26.22 -12.06
N GLY A 328 18.89 -25.38 -11.07
CA GLY A 328 18.41 -24.01 -11.01
C GLY A 328 19.51 -23.01 -10.72
N SER A 329 19.12 -21.75 -10.70
CA SER A 329 19.95 -20.59 -10.39
C SER A 329 19.42 -19.88 -9.16
N ALA A 330 20.29 -19.66 -8.17
CA ALA A 330 20.02 -18.87 -6.98
C ALA A 330 20.82 -17.57 -7.00
N SER A 331 20.15 -16.45 -6.71
CA SER A 331 20.77 -15.13 -6.61
C SER A 331 20.23 -14.37 -5.40
N TRP A 332 21.11 -13.62 -4.73
CA TRP A 332 20.71 -12.74 -3.63
C TRP A 332 20.39 -11.35 -4.15
N PHE A 333 19.19 -10.89 -3.91
CA PHE A 333 18.73 -9.54 -4.19
C PHE A 333 18.83 -8.68 -2.93
N SER A 334 19.42 -7.49 -3.06
CA SER A 334 19.61 -6.51 -1.99
C SER A 334 18.45 -5.50 -1.98
N PRO A 335 17.59 -5.49 -0.94
CA PRO A 335 16.50 -4.52 -0.80
C PRO A 335 16.94 -3.06 -0.73
N ARG A 336 18.19 -2.81 -0.33
CA ARG A 336 18.73 -1.47 -0.07
C ARG A 336 19.08 -0.70 -1.35
N ASP A 337 19.43 -1.41 -2.42
CA ASP A 337 19.95 -0.82 -3.67
C ASP A 337 19.40 -1.49 -4.94
N GLY A 338 18.55 -2.51 -4.76
CA GLY A 338 17.93 -3.26 -5.84
C GLY A 338 18.92 -4.05 -6.71
N GLN A 339 20.12 -4.36 -6.20
CA GLN A 339 21.14 -5.11 -6.95
C GLN A 339 21.06 -6.61 -6.69
N TYR A 340 21.45 -7.39 -7.69
CA TYR A 340 21.61 -8.84 -7.58
C TYR A 340 23.09 -9.19 -7.38
N SER A 341 23.33 -10.17 -6.49
CA SER A 341 24.61 -10.86 -6.38
C SER A 341 24.80 -11.83 -7.56
N SER A 342 26.03 -12.32 -7.76
CA SER A 342 26.29 -13.34 -8.77
C SER A 342 25.50 -14.62 -8.52
N ASN A 343 25.04 -15.23 -9.61
CA ASN A 343 24.26 -16.47 -9.55
C ASN A 343 25.12 -17.64 -9.04
N SER A 344 24.48 -18.51 -8.27
CA SER A 344 24.99 -19.80 -7.85
C SER A 344 24.11 -20.91 -8.41
N THR A 345 24.68 -22.07 -8.72
CA THR A 345 23.93 -23.23 -9.23
C THR A 345 23.37 -24.03 -8.07
N VAL A 346 22.08 -24.38 -8.15
CA VAL A 346 21.40 -25.26 -7.19
C VAL A 346 21.01 -26.55 -7.91
N ASN A 347 21.36 -27.69 -7.33
CA ASN A 347 21.01 -29.01 -7.88
C ASN A 347 20.11 -29.76 -6.91
N VAL A 348 19.00 -30.29 -7.41
CA VAL A 348 18.11 -31.19 -6.67
C VAL A 348 18.18 -32.57 -7.33
N PRO A 349 18.59 -33.61 -6.59
CA PRO A 349 18.77 -34.96 -7.13
C PRO A 349 17.44 -35.67 -7.39
N GLU A 350 17.49 -36.72 -8.22
CA GLU A 350 16.31 -37.49 -8.67
C GLU A 350 15.58 -38.23 -7.54
N SER A 351 16.27 -38.62 -6.47
CA SER A 351 15.68 -39.25 -5.27
C SER A 351 14.99 -38.25 -4.34
N GLY A 352 14.59 -37.08 -4.86
CA GLY A 352 14.62 -35.81 -4.16
C GLY A 352 13.49 -35.52 -3.19
N ASN A 353 12.66 -36.50 -2.79
CA ASN A 353 11.60 -36.25 -1.81
C ASN A 353 12.24 -35.77 -0.48
N GLY A 354 12.00 -34.51 -0.09
CA GLY A 354 12.62 -33.90 1.08
C GLY A 354 14.06 -33.40 0.88
N THR A 355 14.51 -33.13 -0.35
CA THR A 355 15.82 -32.49 -0.58
C THR A 355 15.80 -31.08 0.01
N ARG A 356 16.62 -30.87 1.03
CA ARG A 356 16.81 -29.58 1.66
C ARG A 356 18.12 -28.95 1.22
N VAL A 357 18.05 -27.67 0.87
CA VAL A 357 19.21 -26.89 0.47
C VAL A 357 19.36 -25.71 1.41
N ASP A 358 20.53 -25.60 2.03
CA ASP A 358 20.87 -24.51 2.93
C ASP A 358 21.32 -23.28 2.15
N PHE A 359 20.82 -22.12 2.55
CA PHE A 359 21.15 -20.82 1.97
C PHE A 359 21.66 -19.89 3.07
N THR A 360 22.81 -19.27 2.80
CA THR A 360 23.45 -18.29 3.68
C THR A 360 23.49 -16.93 2.98
N PRO A 361 22.79 -15.90 3.51
CA PRO A 361 22.84 -14.55 2.95
C PRO A 361 24.25 -13.93 3.03
N PRO A 362 24.56 -12.93 2.16
CA PRO A 362 25.88 -12.27 2.16
C PRO A 362 26.25 -11.55 3.46
N SER A 363 25.26 -11.12 4.26
CA SER A 363 25.45 -10.48 5.56
C SER A 363 24.29 -10.84 6.49
N SER A 364 24.49 -10.69 7.82
CA SER A 364 23.50 -11.07 8.83
C SER A 364 23.70 -10.31 10.15
N GLY A 365 22.69 -10.41 11.03
CA GLY A 365 22.79 -10.05 12.45
C GLY A 365 21.95 -8.85 12.89
N SER A 366 21.39 -8.08 11.97
CA SER A 366 20.45 -6.99 12.26
C SER A 366 19.49 -6.77 11.12
N VAL A 367 18.45 -5.97 11.36
CA VAL A 367 17.45 -5.53 10.37
C VAL A 367 18.07 -4.82 9.15
N ASP A 368 19.29 -4.29 9.29
CA ASP A 368 20.01 -3.64 8.18
C ASP A 368 20.62 -4.65 7.18
N HIS A 369 20.66 -5.93 7.55
CA HIS A 369 21.26 -7.01 6.78
C HIS A 369 20.17 -7.87 6.11
N ASP A 370 19.11 -7.24 5.63
CA ASP A 370 18.01 -7.90 4.95
C ASP A 370 18.36 -8.39 3.53
N TRP A 371 17.84 -9.54 3.15
CA TRP A 371 18.10 -10.15 1.83
C TRP A 371 16.88 -10.89 1.31
N LEU A 372 16.72 -10.85 -0.02
CA LEU A 372 15.77 -11.71 -0.73
C LEU A 372 16.54 -12.72 -1.57
N LEU A 373 16.32 -14.01 -1.35
CA LEU A 373 16.76 -15.05 -2.26
C LEU A 373 15.78 -15.16 -3.43
N VAL A 374 16.29 -15.11 -4.65
CA VAL A 374 15.55 -15.43 -5.88
C VAL A 374 16.11 -16.73 -6.44
N LEU A 375 15.28 -17.77 -6.46
CA LEU A 375 15.63 -19.10 -6.92
C LEU A 375 14.70 -19.53 -8.04
N GLU A 376 15.28 -19.91 -9.18
CA GLU A 376 14.56 -20.31 -10.39
C GLU A 376 15.14 -21.62 -10.93
N PHE A 377 14.30 -22.47 -11.52
CA PHE A 377 14.69 -23.76 -12.11
C PHE A 377 14.27 -23.92 -13.56
#